data_AF-A0A3E4UIY1-F1
#
_entry.id   AF-A0A3E4UIY1-F1
#
_cell.length_a   1.000
_cell.length_b   1.000
_cell.length_c   1.000
_cell.angle_alpha   90.00
_cell.angle_beta   90.00
_cell.angle_gamma   90.00
#
_symmetry.space_group_name_H-M   'P 1'
#
loop_
_entity.id
_entity.type
_entity.pdbx_description
1 polymer ?
#
loop_
_entity_poly.entity_id
_entity_poly.type
_entity_poly.pdbx_seq_one_letter_code
_entity_poly.pdbx_strand_id
1 'polypeptide(L)' 'MYPDSSITYRNGYILNKKGEIIGNYANGHIFDKGRNIKGFYSNGFIYDKNYNIIGNYNNGFVTFKEK' A
#
# COMPACT_ATOMS: atom_id res chain seq x y z
N MET A 1 -9.31 -2.41 -16.65
CA MET A 1 -9.21 -3.72 -15.96
C MET A 1 -7.93 -3.66 -15.12
N TYR A 2 -8.03 -3.59 -13.79
CA TYR A 2 -6.86 -3.47 -12.93
C TYR A 2 -6.14 -4.84 -12.87
N PRO A 3 -4.86 -4.94 -13.26
CA PRO A 3 -4.17 -6.22 -13.33
C PRO A 3 -3.96 -6.77 -11.92
N ASP A 4 -4.71 -7.81 -11.55
CA ASP A 4 -4.42 -8.95 -10.64
C ASP A 4 -3.66 -8.75 -9.30
N SER A 5 -3.39 -7.50 -8.90
CA SER A 5 -2.49 -7.04 -7.85
C SER A 5 -3.18 -6.02 -6.94
N SER A 6 -4.48 -6.20 -6.70
CA SER A 6 -5.24 -5.30 -5.83
C SER A 6 -4.78 -5.45 -4.38
N ILE A 7 -4.03 -4.46 -3.90
CA ILE A 7 -3.80 -4.23 -2.48
C ILE A 7 -4.85 -3.23 -2.02
N THR A 8 -5.52 -3.52 -0.90
CA THR A 8 -6.50 -2.61 -0.29
C THR A 8 -6.11 -2.28 1.14
N TYR A 9 -6.64 -1.16 1.64
CA TYR A 9 -6.50 -0.74 3.03
C TYR A 9 -7.86 -0.79 3.72
N ARG A 10 -7.91 -1.46 4.88
CA ARG A 10 -9.12 -1.53 5.71
C ARG A 10 -8.75 -1.57 7.18
N ASN A 11 -9.28 -0.62 7.96
CA ASN A 11 -9.14 -0.58 9.42
C ASN A 11 -7.69 -0.71 9.94
N GLY A 12 -6.74 0.00 9.33
CA GLY A 12 -5.32 -0.09 9.72
C GLY A 12 -4.53 -1.20 9.02
N TYR A 13 -5.20 -2.13 8.35
CA TYR A 13 -4.57 -3.29 7.71
C TYR A 13 -4.45 -3.11 6.20
N ILE A 14 -3.37 -3.67 5.66
CA ILE A 14 -3.13 -3.79 4.23
C ILE A 14 -3.41 -5.23 3.85
N LEU A 15 -4.34 -5.42 2.92
CA LEU A 15 -4.80 -6.74 2.50
C LEU A 15 -4.45 -6.98 1.03
N ASN A 16 -4.08 -8.21 0.71
CA ASN A 16 -3.97 -8.64 -0.68
C ASN A 16 -5.34 -9.01 -1.25
N LYS A 17 -5.38 -9.42 -2.53
CA LYS A 17 -6.60 -9.82 -3.23
C LYS A 17 -7.37 -10.98 -2.59
N LYS A 18 -6.71 -11.82 -1.78
CA LYS A 18 -7.33 -12.94 -1.05
C LYS A 18 -7.94 -12.49 0.28
N GLY A 19 -7.79 -11.22 0.66
CA GLY A 19 -8.17 -10.72 1.96
C GLY A 19 -7.18 -11.07 3.08
N GLU A 20 -6.00 -11.56 2.74
CA GLU A 20 -4.96 -11.84 3.74
C GLU A 20 -4.28 -10.53 4.14
N ILE A 21 -4.12 -10.30 5.43
CA ILE A 21 -3.31 -9.20 5.94
C ILE A 21 -1.86 -9.45 5.48
N ILE A 22 -1.26 -8.48 4.82
CA ILE A 22 0.14 -8.49 4.36
C ILE A 22 0.97 -7.38 5.00
N GLY A 23 0.33 -6.47 5.74
CA GLY A 23 0.98 -5.36 6.41
C GLY A 23 -0.01 -4.50 7.17
N ASN A 24 0.50 -3.39 7.71
CA ASN A 24 -0.32 -2.37 8.35
C ASN A 24 0.02 -0.99 7.80
N TYR A 25 -0.95 -0.09 7.87
CA TYR A 25 -0.74 1.33 7.67
C TYR A 25 -1.11 2.07 8.96
N ALA A 26 -0.24 2.97 9.40
CA ALA A 26 -0.49 3.83 10.54
C ALA A 26 0.32 5.13 10.41
N ASN A 27 -0.33 6.27 10.67
CA ASN A 27 0.32 7.58 10.71
C ASN A 27 1.19 7.87 9.47
N GLY A 28 0.67 7.62 8.25
CA GLY A 28 1.42 7.86 7.01
C GLY A 28 2.43 6.76 6.64
N HIS A 29 2.71 5.80 7.52
CA HIS A 29 3.72 4.76 7.32
C HIS A 29 3.08 3.45 6.87
N ILE A 30 3.71 2.78 5.92
CA ILE A 30 3.36 1.44 5.46
C ILE A 30 4.36 0.47 6.04
N PHE A 31 3.87 -0.55 6.72
CA PHE A 31 4.66 -1.58 7.38
C PHE A 31 4.36 -2.97 6.81
N ASP A 32 5.35 -3.85 6.84
CA ASP A 32 5.10 -5.29 6.68
C ASP A 32 4.60 -5.94 7.97
N LYS A 33 4.30 -7.25 7.93
CA LYS A 33 3.85 -8.02 9.10
C LYS A 33 4.80 -7.96 10.29
N GLY A 34 6.11 -7.76 10.04
CA GLY A 34 7.14 -7.62 11.07
C GLY A 34 7.25 -6.21 11.64
N ARG A 35 6.36 -5.29 11.26
CA ARG A 35 6.40 -3.85 11.62
C ARG A 35 7.64 -3.12 11.10
N ASN A 36 8.27 -3.62 10.04
CA ASN A 36 9.32 -2.88 9.34
C ASN A 36 8.68 -1.91 8.36
N ILE A 37 9.15 -0.67 8.33
CA ILE A 37 8.71 0.31 7.33
C ILE A 37 9.07 -0.22 5.94
N LYS A 38 8.11 -0.19 5.02
CA LYS A 38 8.28 -0.50 3.60
C LYS A 38 8.15 0.73 2.71
N GLY A 39 7.48 1.76 3.20
CA GLY A 39 7.24 2.99 2.46
C GLY A 39 6.26 3.89 3.20
N PHE A 40 5.69 4.83 2.45
CA PHE A 40 4.79 5.84 3.00
C PHE A 40 3.56 6.02 2.12
N TYR A 41 2.47 6.49 2.73
CA TYR A 41 1.29 6.95 2.02
C TYR A 41 0.98 8.39 2.41
N SER A 42 0.77 9.24 1.41
CA SER A 42 0.36 10.63 1.60
C SER A 42 -0.39 11.14 0.38
N ASN A 43 -1.54 11.81 0.59
CA ASN A 43 -2.34 12.46 -0.44
C ASN A 43 -2.64 11.59 -1.67
N GLY A 44 -3.01 10.32 -1.46
CA GLY A 44 -3.33 9.39 -2.56
C GLY A 44 -2.10 8.74 -3.20
N PHE A 45 -0.87 9.07 -2.79
CA PHE A 45 0.36 8.51 -3.36
C PHE A 45 1.02 7.52 -2.41
N ILE A 46 1.65 6.50 -2.99
CA ILE A 46 2.47 5.50 -2.32
C ILE A 46 3.93 5.77 -2.67
N TYR A 47 4.74 5.91 -1.63
CA TYR A 47 6.16 6.22 -1.72
C TYR A 47 6.99 5.04 -1.25
N ASP A 48 8.15 4.81 -1.88
CA ASP A 48 9.18 3.94 -1.33
C ASP A 48 9.91 4.61 -0.15
N LYS A 49 10.93 3.94 0.40
CA LYS A 49 11.75 4.47 1.50
C LYS A 49 12.56 5.71 1.14
N ASN A 50 12.79 5.95 -0.14
CA ASN A 50 13.53 7.09 -0.66
C ASN A 50 12.60 8.23 -1.10
N TYR A 51 11.31 8.15 -0.77
CA TYR A 51 10.27 9.11 -1.17
C TYR A 51 10.03 9.21 -2.69
N ASN A 52 10.34 8.17 -3.45
CA ASN A 52 9.91 8.08 -4.84
C ASN A 52 8.46 7.56 -4.91
N ILE A 53 7.64 8.16 -5.77
CA ILE A 53 6.26 7.69 -6.01
C ILE A 53 6.30 6.38 -6.81
N ILE A 54 5.95 5.28 -6.14
CA ILE A 54 5.87 3.94 -6.72
C ILE A 54 4.45 3.47 -7.02
N GLY A 55 3.44 4.23 -6.59
CA GLY A 55 2.05 3.88 -6.82
C GLY A 55 1.08 4.94 -6.30
N ASN A 56 -0.21 4.66 -6.47
CA ASN A 56 -1.30 5.53 -6.06
C ASN A 56 -2.37 4.68 -5.37
N TYR A 57 -3.04 5.23 -4.36
CA TYR A 57 -4.21 4.65 -3.72
C TYR A 57 -5.44 5.44 -4.14
N ASN A 58 -6.36 4.78 -4.84
CA ASN A 58 -7.59 5.40 -5.33
C ASN A 58 -8.75 4.40 -5.24
N ASN A 59 -9.94 4.89 -4.90
CA ASN A 59 -11.17 4.08 -4.81
C ASN A 59 -11.01 2.78 -3.98
N GLY A 60 -10.23 2.83 -2.89
CA GLY A 60 -10.03 1.68 -2.01
C GLY A 60 -8.89 0.73 -2.41
N PHE A 61 -8.18 0.99 -3.51
CA PHE A 61 -7.15 0.09 -4.02
C PHE A 61 -5.85 0.81 -4.34
N VAL A 62 -4.72 0.13 -4.17
CA VAL A 62 -3.41 0.56 -4.63
C VAL A 62 -3.17 0.07 -6.05
N THR A 63 -2.68 0.97 -6.90
CA THR A 63 -2.10 0.67 -8.21
C THR A 63 -0.62 1.06 -8.17
N PHE A 64 0.28 0.09 -8.36
CA PHE A 64 1.70 0.37 -8.51
C PHE A 64 2.01 0.81 -9.93
N LYS A 65 2.99 1.69 -10.08
CA LYS A 65 3.57 1.99 -11.39
C LYS A 65 4.30 0.74 -11.86
N GLU A 66 4.05 0.34 -13.10
CA GLU A 66 4.88 -0.68 -13.76
C GLU A 66 6.31 -0.15 -13.85
N LYS A 67 7.29 -1.05 -13.66
CA LYS A 67 8.71 -0.74 -13.84
C LYS A 67 9.07 -0.83 -15.31
#